data_AF-A0A1E8CQ69-F1
#
_entry.id   AF-A0A1E8CQ69-F1
#
_cell.length_a   1.000
_cell.length_b   1.000
_cell.length_c   1.000
_cell.angle_alpha   90.00
_cell.angle_beta   90.00
_cell.angle_gamma   90.00
#
_symmetry.space_group_name_H-M   'P 1'
#
loop_
_entity.id
_entity.type
_entity.pdbx_description
1 polymer ?
#
loop_
_entity_poly.entity_id
_entity_poly.type
_entity_poly.pdbx_seq_one_letter_code
_entity_poly.pdbx_strand_id
1 'polypeptide(L)'
;MTLVGAMVAMAPTSASARPAPGVTPGSRPGALTEVRVGTPLSVPSIVPAADASGQASRNRVNAATFTVTYRGFTPAAKAAFQRAVNIWSQQLSSPVPITVSASFEPLGPGVLGAAGPTNLWRDFAGAPLKGTWYADAIANKRSGSQLSPTADITARFSSSFSNWHYGTGAVPAGKYDFTSVVLHELGHGVGFLGVGNVSGSAGSVRLGGYPFSYDRYTETGAGTSLLSLADNSTALGSALRSNSVYFDTAKVRAANANRPARLYAPSTFQGGSSYSHLDEATYRAGNANSLMTPAIGSGETIRNPGPIAKAMLTSIGW
;
A
#
# COMPACT_ATOMS: atom_id res chain seq x y z
N MET A 1 -4.74 50.23 -52.51
CA MET A 1 -5.46 49.80 -51.28
C MET A 1 -5.84 48.35 -51.43
N THR A 2 -5.05 47.43 -50.86
CA THR A 2 -5.50 46.04 -50.69
C THR A 2 -4.85 45.50 -49.43
N LEU A 3 -5.72 45.03 -48.52
CA LEU A 3 -5.45 44.70 -47.14
C LEU A 3 -4.70 43.36 -46.97
N VAL A 4 -4.01 43.32 -45.83
CA VAL A 4 -3.37 42.19 -45.15
C VAL A 4 -4.36 41.05 -44.83
N GLY A 5 -3.93 39.80 -44.98
CA GLY A 5 -4.59 38.62 -44.41
C GLY A 5 -3.59 37.76 -43.65
N ALA A 6 -3.56 37.90 -42.32
CA ALA A 6 -2.75 37.09 -41.41
C ALA A 6 -3.39 35.71 -41.21
N MET A 7 -2.63 34.64 -41.41
CA MET A 7 -3.04 33.28 -41.02
C MET A 7 -2.82 33.09 -39.52
N VAL A 8 -3.93 32.95 -38.79
CA VAL A 8 -3.95 32.51 -37.39
C VAL A 8 -3.97 30.98 -37.39
N ALA A 9 -2.90 30.35 -36.90
CA ALA A 9 -2.87 28.92 -36.62
C ALA A 9 -3.70 28.64 -35.35
N MET A 10 -4.82 27.93 -35.50
CA MET A 10 -5.57 27.41 -34.35
C MET A 10 -4.84 26.22 -33.73
N ALA A 11 -4.54 26.32 -32.44
CA ALA A 11 -4.08 25.19 -31.63
C ALA A 11 -5.21 24.15 -31.49
N PRO A 12 -4.92 22.84 -31.50
CA PRO A 12 -5.95 21.83 -31.30
C PRO A 12 -6.44 21.90 -29.85
N THR A 13 -7.74 22.13 -29.69
CA THR A 13 -8.43 21.97 -28.41
C THR A 13 -8.39 20.49 -28.03
N SER A 14 -7.86 20.20 -26.84
CA SER A 14 -7.91 18.85 -26.29
C SER A 14 -9.36 18.54 -25.90
N ALA A 15 -10.06 17.86 -26.81
CA ALA A 15 -11.40 17.36 -26.53
C ALA A 15 -11.30 16.28 -25.44
N SER A 16 -11.79 16.62 -24.24
CA SER A 16 -12.09 15.64 -23.19
C SER A 16 -12.99 14.56 -23.79
N ALA A 17 -12.45 13.34 -23.96
CA ALA A 17 -13.20 12.20 -24.44
C ALA A 17 -14.41 11.97 -23.52
N ARG A 18 -15.61 12.07 -24.08
CA ARG A 18 -16.85 11.76 -23.38
C ARG A 18 -16.83 10.27 -22.98
N PRO A 19 -17.06 9.90 -21.71
CA PRO A 19 -17.06 8.50 -21.32
C PRO A 19 -18.15 7.72 -22.06
N ALA A 20 -17.80 6.51 -22.50
CA ALA A 20 -18.75 5.58 -23.11
C ALA A 20 -19.88 5.24 -22.11
N PRO A 21 -21.13 5.06 -22.57
CA PRO A 21 -22.22 4.67 -21.68
C PRO A 21 -22.04 3.21 -21.24
N GLY A 22 -22.23 2.92 -19.95
CA GLY A 22 -22.65 1.58 -19.52
C GLY A 22 -22.05 0.95 -18.27
N VAL A 23 -21.21 1.63 -17.47
CA VAL A 23 -20.90 1.16 -16.11
C VAL A 23 -20.79 2.36 -15.17
N THR A 24 -21.69 2.45 -14.19
CA THR A 24 -21.63 3.49 -13.16
C THR A 24 -20.45 3.20 -12.24
N PRO A 25 -19.54 4.17 -12.00
CA PRO A 25 -18.46 4.02 -11.04
C PRO A 25 -19.01 3.58 -9.68
N GLY A 26 -18.42 2.51 -9.13
CA GLY A 26 -18.71 2.07 -7.78
C GLY A 26 -17.74 2.72 -6.80
N SER A 27 -18.22 3.07 -5.61
CA SER A 27 -17.38 3.43 -4.46
C SER A 27 -17.78 2.61 -3.24
N ARG A 28 -16.78 2.25 -2.42
CA ARG A 28 -16.96 1.60 -1.12
C ARG A 28 -15.92 2.11 -0.14
N PRO A 29 -16.21 2.14 1.18
CA PRO A 29 -15.17 2.37 2.18
C PRO A 29 -14.07 1.31 2.05
N GLY A 30 -12.81 1.73 2.20
CA GLY A 30 -11.71 0.81 2.40
C GLY A 30 -11.63 0.29 3.83
N ALA A 31 -10.62 -0.53 4.10
CA ALA A 31 -10.36 -1.11 5.41
C ALA A 31 -8.95 -0.73 5.86
N LEU A 32 -8.76 -0.61 7.18
CA LEU A 32 -7.44 -0.44 7.76
C LEU A 32 -6.79 -1.82 7.94
N THR A 33 -5.51 -1.89 7.64
CA THR A 33 -4.62 -2.99 8.03
C THR A 33 -3.81 -2.54 9.22
N GLU A 34 -3.56 -3.43 10.18
CA GLU A 34 -2.79 -3.11 11.38
C GLU A 34 -1.41 -3.75 11.33
N VAL A 35 -0.36 -2.97 11.64
CA VAL A 35 0.93 -3.52 12.05
C VAL A 35 1.02 -3.64 13.56
N ARG A 36 1.49 -4.80 14.02
CA ARG A 36 1.55 -5.13 15.44
C ARG A 36 2.99 -5.24 15.94
N VAL A 37 3.14 -5.26 17.26
CA VAL A 37 4.42 -5.54 17.92
C VAL A 37 4.93 -6.92 17.50
N GLY A 38 6.17 -6.96 17.00
CA GLY A 38 6.87 -8.17 16.62
C GLY A 38 7.82 -8.67 17.70
N THR A 39 8.60 -9.70 17.36
CA THR A 39 9.60 -10.27 18.26
C THR A 39 10.70 -9.23 18.56
N PRO A 40 10.97 -8.89 19.83
CA PRO A 40 12.07 -7.99 20.17
C PRO A 40 13.42 -8.53 19.71
N LEU A 41 14.28 -7.66 19.16
CA LEU A 41 15.64 -8.04 18.80
C LEU A 41 16.61 -7.73 19.94
N SER A 42 17.49 -8.68 20.24
CA SER A 42 18.64 -8.45 21.12
C SER A 42 19.74 -7.64 20.44
N VAL A 43 19.84 -7.73 19.11
CA VAL A 43 20.75 -6.95 18.26
C VAL A 43 19.93 -6.18 17.23
N PRO A 44 19.96 -4.83 17.23
CA PRO A 44 19.19 -4.04 16.28
C PRO A 44 19.48 -4.38 14.82
N SER A 45 18.44 -4.38 13.99
CA SER A 45 18.54 -4.57 12.55
C SER A 45 18.35 -3.24 11.81
N ILE A 46 19.01 -3.09 10.65
CA ILE A 46 18.93 -1.87 9.84
C ILE A 46 18.76 -2.25 8.37
N VAL A 47 17.64 -1.82 7.80
CA VAL A 47 17.40 -1.74 6.36
C VAL A 47 17.35 -0.25 6.01
N PRO A 48 18.45 0.33 5.50
CA PRO A 48 18.51 1.76 5.23
C PRO A 48 17.60 2.12 4.05
N ALA A 49 17.16 3.38 4.00
CA ALA A 49 16.59 3.92 2.77
C ALA A 49 17.59 3.72 1.62
N ALA A 50 17.08 3.43 0.42
CA ALA A 50 17.93 3.41 -0.77
C ALA A 50 18.73 4.72 -0.81
N ASP A 51 20.03 4.60 -1.05
CA ASP A 51 20.94 5.73 -1.02
C ASP A 51 20.43 6.81 -1.97
N ALA A 52 20.17 8.00 -1.41
CA ALA A 52 19.90 9.20 -2.16
C ALA A 52 21.21 9.72 -2.81
N SER A 53 22.04 8.84 -3.37
CA SER A 53 23.29 9.13 -4.07
C SER A 53 22.99 9.78 -5.43
N GLY A 54 22.38 10.97 -5.37
CA GLY A 54 22.68 12.12 -6.22
C GLY A 54 22.44 12.08 -7.74
N GLN A 55 22.17 10.93 -8.36
CA GLN A 55 22.08 10.85 -9.83
C GLN A 55 20.70 10.45 -10.36
N ALA A 56 19.88 9.71 -9.60
CA ALA A 56 18.51 9.37 -10.01
C ALA A 56 17.43 10.36 -9.50
N SER A 57 17.78 11.27 -8.59
CA SER A 57 16.81 12.07 -7.80
C SER A 57 16.41 13.42 -8.43
N ARG A 58 17.08 13.88 -9.48
CA ARG A 58 16.85 15.24 -10.02
C ARG A 58 15.89 15.33 -11.20
N ASN A 59 15.46 14.21 -11.80
CA ASN A 59 14.70 14.23 -13.07
C ASN A 59 13.47 13.29 -13.12
N ARG A 60 12.88 12.86 -12.00
CA ARG A 60 11.59 12.15 -12.07
C ARG A 60 10.46 13.14 -12.32
N VAL A 61 10.19 13.39 -13.60
CA VAL A 61 8.92 13.98 -14.05
C VAL A 61 7.80 13.11 -13.45
N ASN A 62 6.92 13.72 -12.64
CA ASN A 62 5.79 13.09 -11.94
C ASN A 62 6.08 12.30 -10.65
N ALA A 63 7.10 12.62 -9.84
CA ALA A 63 7.16 12.11 -8.46
C ALA A 63 5.86 12.44 -7.69
N ALA A 64 5.37 11.53 -6.84
CA ALA A 64 4.12 11.74 -6.13
C ALA A 64 4.28 12.77 -5.00
N THR A 65 3.38 13.74 -4.93
CA THR A 65 3.29 14.68 -3.80
C THR A 65 2.32 14.14 -2.76
N PHE A 66 2.67 14.26 -1.47
CA PHE A 66 1.79 13.91 -0.36
C PHE A 66 1.36 15.16 0.41
N THR A 67 0.08 15.24 0.75
CA THR A 67 -0.47 16.28 1.64
C THR A 67 -1.05 15.61 2.87
N VAL A 68 -0.50 15.91 4.05
CA VAL A 68 -0.87 15.24 5.30
C VAL A 68 -1.57 16.19 6.26
N THR A 69 -2.77 15.80 6.70
CA THR A 69 -3.50 16.43 7.79
C THR A 69 -3.21 15.68 9.09
N TYR A 70 -2.51 16.32 10.02
CA TYR A 70 -2.08 15.71 11.28
C TYR A 70 -3.00 16.06 12.45
N ARG A 71 -3.37 15.07 13.26
CA ARG A 71 -4.09 15.23 14.55
C ARG A 71 -3.33 14.53 15.68
N GLY A 72 -3.08 15.22 16.79
CA GLY A 72 -2.49 14.63 18.01
C GLY A 72 -0.97 14.40 17.99
N PHE A 73 -0.28 14.68 16.87
CA PHE A 73 1.16 14.44 16.76
C PHE A 73 2.01 15.51 17.46
N THR A 74 3.05 15.06 18.16
CA THR A 74 4.17 15.92 18.60
C THR A 74 5.04 16.35 17.41
N PRO A 75 5.84 17.43 17.53
CA PRO A 75 6.78 17.83 16.48
C PRO A 75 7.74 16.72 16.04
N ALA A 76 8.25 15.93 17.00
CA ALA A 76 9.15 14.81 16.71
C ALA A 76 8.46 13.69 15.92
N ALA A 77 7.22 13.35 16.28
CA ALA A 77 6.43 12.37 15.55
C ALA A 77 6.09 12.85 14.12
N LYS A 78 5.74 14.14 13.94
CA LYS A 78 5.55 14.73 12.60
C LYS A 78 6.82 14.67 11.76
N ALA A 79 7.98 15.00 12.33
CA ALA A 79 9.26 14.91 11.61
C ALA A 79 9.57 13.46 11.19
N ALA A 80 9.28 12.48 12.06
CA ALA A 80 9.44 11.07 11.75
C ALA A 80 8.47 10.55 10.69
N PHE A 81 7.23 11.03 10.71
CA PHE A 81 6.24 10.78 9.66
C PHE A 81 6.69 11.36 8.32
N GLN A 82 7.16 12.62 8.31
CA GLN A 82 7.62 13.28 7.09
C GLN A 82 8.78 12.53 6.43
N ARG A 83 9.66 11.87 7.20
CA ARG A 83 10.69 10.99 6.61
C ARG A 83 10.11 9.83 5.84
N ALA A 84 9.06 9.18 6.33
CA ALA A 84 8.37 8.11 5.61
C ALA A 84 7.68 8.65 4.34
N VAL A 85 7.05 9.82 4.42
CA VAL A 85 6.49 10.52 3.25
C VAL A 85 7.56 10.78 2.19
N ASN A 86 8.73 11.29 2.60
CA ASN A 86 9.84 11.57 1.68
C ASN A 86 10.36 10.31 0.99
N ILE A 87 10.29 9.15 1.64
CA ILE A 87 10.65 7.88 1.01
C ILE A 87 9.59 7.51 -0.04
N TRP A 88 8.30 7.51 0.32
CA TRP A 88 7.23 7.12 -0.61
C TRP A 88 7.08 8.08 -1.80
N SER A 89 7.26 9.39 -1.61
CA SER A 89 7.20 10.38 -2.70
C SER A 89 8.22 10.12 -3.80
N GLN A 90 9.36 9.49 -3.46
CA GLN A 90 10.39 9.11 -4.42
C GLN A 90 10.12 7.75 -5.09
N GLN A 91 9.32 6.89 -4.47
CA GLN A 91 9.00 5.56 -5.01
C GLN A 91 7.75 5.56 -5.90
N LEU A 92 6.82 6.50 -5.68
CA LEU A 92 5.56 6.58 -6.40
C LEU A 92 5.53 7.73 -7.39
N SER A 93 4.70 7.58 -8.42
CA SER A 93 4.45 8.64 -9.40
C SER A 93 2.96 8.90 -9.49
N SER A 94 2.53 10.15 -9.44
CA SER A 94 1.13 10.53 -9.61
C SER A 94 1.04 11.98 -10.07
N PRO A 95 0.17 12.30 -11.05
CA PRO A 95 -0.16 13.69 -11.38
C PRO A 95 -1.12 14.32 -10.35
N VAL A 96 -1.74 13.51 -9.49
CA VAL A 96 -2.68 13.96 -8.44
C VAL A 96 -2.01 13.80 -7.07
N PRO A 97 -2.02 14.83 -6.19
CA PRO A 97 -1.49 14.73 -4.84
C PRO A 97 -2.18 13.63 -4.02
N ILE A 98 -1.40 12.81 -3.31
CA ILE A 98 -1.89 11.79 -2.39
C ILE A 98 -2.20 12.45 -1.05
N THR A 99 -3.45 12.41 -0.61
CA THR A 99 -3.91 13.06 0.62
C THR A 99 -4.02 12.06 1.77
N VAL A 100 -3.53 12.44 2.96
CA VAL A 100 -3.49 11.57 4.14
C VAL A 100 -4.15 12.26 5.33
N SER A 101 -5.11 11.58 5.96
CA SER A 101 -5.63 11.93 7.28
C SER A 101 -4.93 11.07 8.34
N ALA A 102 -4.06 11.68 9.14
CA ALA A 102 -3.24 11.00 10.12
C ALA A 102 -3.63 11.38 11.56
N SER A 103 -3.91 10.40 12.41
CA SER A 103 -4.11 10.57 13.87
C SER A 103 -3.03 9.86 14.69
N PHE A 104 -2.60 10.51 15.77
CA PHE A 104 -1.79 9.91 16.83
C PHE A 104 -2.66 9.80 18.08
N GLU A 105 -3.15 8.59 18.35
CA GLU A 105 -4.26 8.35 19.28
C GLU A 105 -4.14 6.96 19.95
N PRO A 106 -4.83 6.69 21.06
CA PRO A 106 -4.79 5.38 21.69
C PRO A 106 -5.30 4.29 20.75
N LEU A 107 -4.52 3.22 20.55
CA LEU A 107 -4.91 2.02 19.81
C LEU A 107 -4.93 0.80 20.74
N GLY A 108 -5.48 -0.31 20.25
CA GLY A 108 -5.55 -1.56 21.01
C GLY A 108 -4.17 -2.11 21.40
N PRO A 109 -4.10 -2.98 22.43
CA PRO A 109 -2.85 -3.57 22.88
C PRO A 109 -2.05 -4.21 21.74
N GLY A 110 -0.77 -3.86 21.65
CA GLY A 110 0.13 -4.41 20.64
C GLY A 110 -0.04 -3.85 19.22
N VAL A 111 -0.95 -2.90 18.98
CA VAL A 111 -1.13 -2.25 17.66
C VAL A 111 -0.26 -1.01 17.56
N LEU A 112 0.76 -1.04 16.69
CA LEU A 112 1.69 0.07 16.49
C LEU A 112 1.07 1.16 15.60
N GLY A 113 0.38 0.72 14.55
CA GLY A 113 -0.31 1.58 13.59
C GLY A 113 -1.43 0.82 12.88
N ALA A 114 -2.26 1.59 12.18
CA ALA A 114 -3.25 1.04 11.27
C ALA A 114 -3.56 2.03 10.14
N ALA A 115 -3.49 1.60 8.89
CA ALA A 115 -3.79 2.43 7.74
C ALA A 115 -4.38 1.65 6.57
N GLY A 116 -4.99 2.40 5.67
CA GLY A 116 -5.57 1.85 4.45
C GLY A 116 -6.16 2.95 3.57
N PRO A 117 -6.57 2.60 2.34
CA PRO A 117 -7.30 3.52 1.49
C PRO A 117 -8.63 3.90 2.15
N THR A 118 -8.99 5.18 2.11
CA THR A 118 -10.27 5.65 2.67
C THR A 118 -11.43 5.13 1.84
N ASN A 119 -11.31 5.21 0.51
CA ASN A 119 -12.29 4.65 -0.43
C ASN A 119 -11.64 3.67 -1.40
N LEU A 120 -12.47 2.80 -1.96
CA LEU A 120 -12.17 1.91 -3.06
C LEU A 120 -13.05 2.30 -4.24
N TRP A 121 -12.47 2.37 -5.42
CA TRP A 121 -13.17 2.74 -6.65
C TRP A 121 -13.12 1.63 -7.67
N ARG A 122 -14.23 1.44 -8.39
CA ARG A 122 -14.33 0.49 -9.50
C ARG A 122 -15.01 1.15 -10.68
N ASP A 123 -14.57 0.80 -11.89
CA ASP A 123 -15.15 1.26 -13.15
C ASP A 123 -15.23 2.80 -13.28
N PHE A 124 -14.28 3.49 -12.64
CA PHE A 124 -14.05 4.92 -12.84
C PHE A 124 -13.37 5.17 -14.21
N ALA A 125 -13.43 6.41 -14.69
CA ALA A 125 -12.75 6.79 -15.94
C ALA A 125 -11.23 6.57 -15.81
N GLY A 126 -10.65 5.77 -16.70
CA GLY A 126 -9.23 5.41 -16.65
C GLY A 126 -8.93 4.15 -15.81
N ALA A 127 -9.95 3.44 -15.30
CA ALA A 127 -9.77 2.16 -14.63
C ALA A 127 -9.08 1.12 -15.56
N PRO A 128 -7.96 0.52 -15.16
CA PRO A 128 -7.22 -0.43 -16.01
C PRO A 128 -8.00 -1.69 -16.37
N LEU A 129 -8.85 -2.17 -15.45
CA LEU A 129 -9.64 -3.38 -15.61
C LEU A 129 -11.06 -3.14 -15.14
N LYS A 130 -12.03 -3.54 -15.97
CA LYS A 130 -13.45 -3.54 -15.59
C LYS A 130 -13.70 -4.47 -14.40
N GLY A 131 -14.70 -4.17 -13.59
CA GLY A 131 -15.11 -5.05 -12.50
C GLY A 131 -14.00 -5.27 -11.45
N THR A 132 -13.18 -4.25 -11.19
CA THR A 132 -12.03 -4.33 -10.26
C THR A 132 -12.00 -3.12 -9.34
N TRP A 133 -11.86 -3.36 -8.03
CA TRP A 133 -11.65 -2.29 -7.06
C TRP A 133 -10.19 -1.84 -7.04
N TYR A 134 -9.95 -0.54 -6.86
CA TYR A 134 -8.64 0.09 -6.70
C TYR A 134 -8.63 1.02 -5.50
N ALA A 135 -7.48 1.14 -4.82
CA ALA A 135 -7.29 2.08 -3.73
C ALA A 135 -7.52 3.52 -4.23
N ASP A 136 -8.04 4.39 -3.35
CA ASP A 136 -8.36 5.80 -3.67
C ASP A 136 -7.23 6.50 -4.42
N ALA A 137 -6.01 6.46 -3.88
CA ALA A 137 -4.84 7.08 -4.50
C ALA A 137 -4.50 6.53 -5.90
N ILE A 138 -4.69 5.22 -6.14
CA ILE A 138 -4.50 4.61 -7.47
C ILE A 138 -5.59 5.09 -8.42
N ALA A 139 -6.84 5.15 -7.96
CA ALA A 139 -7.95 5.60 -8.77
C ALA A 139 -7.79 7.07 -9.17
N ASN A 140 -7.44 7.95 -8.22
CA ASN A 140 -7.20 9.38 -8.45
C ASN A 140 -6.03 9.61 -9.41
N LYS A 141 -4.92 8.87 -9.25
CA LYS A 141 -3.82 8.86 -10.22
C LYS A 141 -4.30 8.57 -11.64
N ARG A 142 -5.16 7.56 -11.79
CA ARG A 142 -5.58 7.02 -13.09
C ARG A 142 -6.70 7.84 -13.74
N SER A 143 -7.55 8.48 -12.95
CA SER A 143 -8.55 9.45 -13.42
C SER A 143 -7.94 10.81 -13.75
N GLY A 144 -6.79 11.15 -13.15
CA GLY A 144 -6.16 12.46 -13.26
C GLY A 144 -6.81 13.54 -12.38
N SER A 145 -7.71 13.16 -11.46
CA SER A 145 -8.37 14.06 -10.52
C SER A 145 -8.75 13.38 -9.21
N GLN A 146 -8.97 14.16 -8.15
CA GLN A 146 -9.54 13.63 -6.92
C GLN A 146 -10.99 13.19 -7.15
N LEU A 147 -11.30 11.93 -6.88
CA LEU A 147 -12.64 11.35 -6.99
C LEU A 147 -13.49 11.58 -5.72
N SER A 148 -12.86 11.89 -4.59
CA SER A 148 -13.51 12.21 -3.31
C SER A 148 -12.94 13.50 -2.70
N PRO A 149 -13.74 14.30 -1.95
CA PRO A 149 -13.21 15.38 -1.11
C PRO A 149 -12.53 14.88 0.17
N THR A 150 -12.71 13.60 0.55
CA THR A 150 -12.02 13.01 1.71
C THR A 150 -10.56 12.68 1.37
N ALA A 151 -9.72 12.54 2.40
CA ALA A 151 -8.33 12.09 2.18
C ALA A 151 -8.28 10.69 1.55
N ASP A 152 -7.30 10.42 0.69
CA ASP A 152 -7.12 9.14 0.02
C ASP A 152 -6.75 8.02 1.00
N ILE A 153 -5.99 8.37 2.04
CA ILE A 153 -5.47 7.46 3.05
C ILE A 153 -5.96 7.90 4.43
N THR A 154 -6.47 6.95 5.20
CA THR A 154 -6.66 7.11 6.64
C THR A 154 -5.56 6.33 7.36
N ALA A 155 -4.86 6.98 8.29
CA ALA A 155 -3.77 6.36 9.05
C ALA A 155 -3.84 6.75 10.52
N ARG A 156 -3.69 5.76 11.40
CA ARG A 156 -3.76 5.90 12.86
C ARG A 156 -2.49 5.31 13.46
N PHE A 157 -1.92 5.99 14.44
CA PHE A 157 -0.70 5.56 15.11
C PHE A 157 -0.87 5.62 16.60
N SER A 158 -0.36 4.61 17.30
CA SER A 158 -0.63 4.46 18.73
C SER A 158 0.12 5.47 19.58
N SER A 159 -0.62 6.35 20.24
CA SER A 159 -0.09 7.25 21.27
C SER A 159 0.11 6.58 22.62
N SER A 160 -0.35 5.32 22.77
CA SER A 160 -0.24 4.53 24.00
C SER A 160 1.14 3.89 24.19
N PHE A 161 1.99 3.84 23.16
CA PHE A 161 3.37 3.37 23.30
C PHE A 161 4.29 4.49 23.78
N SER A 162 5.01 4.24 24.86
CA SER A 162 6.00 5.16 25.42
C SER A 162 7.41 4.96 24.84
N ASN A 163 7.65 3.85 24.14
CA ASN A 163 8.98 3.44 23.66
C ASN A 163 9.21 3.74 22.16
N TRP A 164 8.60 4.80 21.65
CA TRP A 164 8.87 5.28 20.29
C TRP A 164 10.28 5.85 20.13
N HIS A 165 10.86 5.61 18.96
CA HIS A 165 12.06 6.28 18.47
C HIS A 165 11.71 7.14 17.24
N TYR A 166 11.91 8.45 17.38
CA TYR A 166 11.65 9.45 16.34
C TYR A 166 12.92 9.98 15.67
N GLY A 167 14.10 9.50 16.08
CA GLY A 167 15.38 9.99 15.59
C GLY A 167 15.71 9.55 14.16
N THR A 168 16.76 10.14 13.58
CA THR A 168 17.29 9.79 12.26
C THR A 168 18.31 8.65 12.29
N GLY A 169 18.85 8.29 13.45
CA GLY A 169 19.72 7.13 13.62
C GLY A 169 18.96 5.81 13.60
N ALA A 170 19.70 4.70 13.74
CA ALA A 170 19.12 3.40 14.00
C ALA A 170 18.41 3.37 15.36
N VAL A 171 17.31 2.64 15.45
CA VAL A 171 16.58 2.49 16.72
C VAL A 171 17.38 1.61 17.69
N PRO A 172 17.51 2.01 18.97
CA PRO A 172 18.07 1.13 20.01
C PRO A 172 17.16 -0.08 20.30
N ALA A 173 17.74 -1.13 20.88
CA ALA A 173 16.95 -2.25 21.40
C ALA A 173 15.87 -1.76 22.40
N GLY A 174 14.71 -2.41 22.39
CA GLY A 174 13.57 -2.05 23.26
C GLY A 174 12.74 -0.84 22.80
N LYS A 175 13.14 -0.16 21.70
CA LYS A 175 12.35 0.93 21.08
C LYS A 175 11.82 0.53 19.70
N TYR A 176 10.73 1.15 19.29
CA TYR A 176 10.14 0.99 17.95
C TYR A 176 10.45 2.21 17.07
N ASP A 177 10.95 2.00 15.85
CA ASP A 177 11.23 3.10 14.91
C ASP A 177 9.92 3.62 14.31
N PHE A 178 9.50 4.82 14.72
CA PHE A 178 8.23 5.40 14.27
C PHE A 178 8.21 5.65 12.76
N THR A 179 9.35 6.00 12.15
CA THR A 179 9.44 6.15 10.70
C THR A 179 9.16 4.84 9.97
N SER A 180 9.66 3.70 10.48
CA SER A 180 9.41 2.38 9.90
C SER A 180 7.92 2.02 9.96
N VAL A 181 7.27 2.26 11.10
CA VAL A 181 5.82 2.05 11.26
C VAL A 181 5.01 2.93 10.32
N VAL A 182 5.31 4.24 10.23
CA VAL A 182 4.61 5.12 9.26
C VAL A 182 4.84 4.67 7.82
N LEU A 183 6.07 4.27 7.48
CA LEU A 183 6.40 3.81 6.13
C LEU A 183 5.61 2.56 5.75
N HIS A 184 5.50 1.60 6.66
CA HIS A 184 4.69 0.41 6.54
C HIS A 184 3.21 0.77 6.29
N GLU A 185 2.63 1.58 7.18
CA GLU A 185 1.21 1.93 7.14
C GLU A 185 0.83 2.72 5.87
N LEU A 186 1.70 3.63 5.42
CA LEU A 186 1.50 4.30 4.13
C LEU A 186 1.53 3.31 2.95
N GLY A 187 2.24 2.18 3.07
CA GLY A 187 2.21 1.08 2.11
C GLY A 187 0.81 0.47 1.95
N HIS A 188 0.12 0.21 3.08
CA HIS A 188 -1.29 -0.20 3.05
C HIS A 188 -2.18 0.89 2.48
N GLY A 189 -1.98 2.15 2.89
CA GLY A 189 -2.72 3.29 2.37
C GLY A 189 -2.71 3.39 0.84
N VAL A 190 -1.57 3.13 0.21
CA VAL A 190 -1.42 3.18 -1.25
C VAL A 190 -1.85 1.89 -1.97
N GLY A 191 -2.33 0.87 -1.25
CA GLY A 191 -2.96 -0.30 -1.87
C GLY A 191 -2.26 -1.64 -1.65
N PHE A 192 -1.26 -1.73 -0.76
CA PHE A 192 -0.69 -3.02 -0.36
C PHE A 192 -1.64 -3.75 0.60
N LEU A 193 -2.76 -4.29 0.12
CA LEU A 193 -3.71 -5.08 0.91
C LEU A 193 -4.63 -5.83 -0.03
N GLY A 194 -5.22 -6.93 0.42
CA GLY A 194 -6.39 -7.51 -0.24
C GLY A 194 -7.68 -7.33 0.55
N VAL A 195 -8.80 -7.81 -0.03
CA VAL A 195 -10.15 -7.71 0.60
C VAL A 195 -10.76 -9.03 1.05
N GLY A 196 -10.07 -10.14 0.82
CA GLY A 196 -10.45 -11.46 1.29
C GLY A 196 -10.60 -11.58 2.80
N ASN A 197 -11.48 -12.48 3.19
CA ASN A 197 -11.92 -12.71 4.55
C ASN A 197 -12.21 -14.20 4.76
N VAL A 198 -12.26 -14.64 6.01
CA VAL A 198 -12.74 -15.99 6.33
C VAL A 198 -13.70 -15.96 7.52
N SER A 199 -14.89 -16.50 7.32
CA SER A 199 -15.96 -16.64 8.32
C SER A 199 -16.25 -18.12 8.56
N GLY A 200 -16.01 -18.61 9.78
CA GLY A 200 -16.00 -20.05 10.04
C GLY A 200 -14.97 -20.74 9.13
N SER A 201 -15.38 -21.75 8.37
CA SER A 201 -14.51 -22.39 7.36
C SER A 201 -14.54 -21.70 5.99
N ALA A 202 -15.50 -20.82 5.72
CA ALA A 202 -15.78 -20.26 4.40
C ALA A 202 -14.96 -19.01 4.11
N GLY A 203 -14.17 -19.03 3.04
CA GLY A 203 -13.35 -17.90 2.58
C GLY A 203 -13.98 -17.13 1.43
N SER A 204 -13.65 -15.85 1.31
CA SER A 204 -13.96 -14.98 0.16
C SER A 204 -12.74 -14.15 -0.22
N VAL A 205 -12.63 -13.74 -1.49
CA VAL A 205 -11.57 -12.84 -2.00
C VAL A 205 -12.14 -11.75 -2.92
N ARG A 206 -13.43 -11.45 -2.75
CA ARG A 206 -14.12 -10.39 -3.48
C ARG A 206 -14.91 -9.52 -2.52
N LEU A 207 -14.99 -8.25 -2.86
CA LEU A 207 -15.82 -7.27 -2.18
C LEU A 207 -17.01 -6.92 -3.07
N GLY A 208 -18.23 -7.25 -2.63
CA GLY A 208 -19.44 -6.99 -3.43
C GLY A 208 -19.43 -7.67 -4.80
N GLY A 209 -18.83 -8.86 -4.89
CA GLY A 209 -18.74 -9.67 -6.12
C GLY A 209 -17.55 -9.35 -7.03
N TYR A 210 -16.72 -8.36 -6.69
CA TYR A 210 -15.57 -7.96 -7.51
C TYR A 210 -14.25 -8.05 -6.73
N PRO A 211 -13.14 -8.47 -7.36
CA PRO A 211 -11.83 -8.50 -6.73
C PRO A 211 -11.26 -7.09 -6.57
N PHE A 212 -10.37 -6.93 -5.60
CA PHE A 212 -9.43 -5.80 -5.56
C PHE A 212 -8.28 -6.06 -6.52
N SER A 213 -7.62 -4.99 -6.99
CA SER A 213 -6.50 -5.12 -7.93
C SER A 213 -5.36 -5.97 -7.37
N TYR A 214 -5.17 -5.99 -6.05
CA TYR A 214 -4.26 -6.89 -5.35
C TYR A 214 -4.64 -8.37 -5.50
N ASP A 215 -5.91 -8.73 -5.24
CA ASP A 215 -6.34 -10.13 -5.19
C ASP A 215 -6.18 -10.85 -6.54
N ARG A 216 -6.19 -10.08 -7.65
CA ARG A 216 -6.00 -10.61 -9.01
C ARG A 216 -4.67 -11.33 -9.22
N TYR A 217 -3.69 -11.07 -8.37
CA TYR A 217 -2.35 -11.65 -8.47
C TYR A 217 -2.05 -12.61 -7.33
N THR A 218 -3.06 -13.01 -6.55
CA THR A 218 -2.89 -13.95 -5.44
C THR A 218 -3.17 -15.39 -5.88
N GLU A 219 -2.30 -16.31 -5.45
CA GLU A 219 -2.37 -17.73 -5.76
C GLU A 219 -2.00 -18.61 -4.57
N THR A 220 -2.44 -19.86 -4.61
CA THR A 220 -1.95 -20.92 -3.71
C THR A 220 -0.52 -21.32 -4.07
N GLY A 221 0.14 -22.09 -3.21
CA GLY A 221 1.48 -22.64 -3.51
C GLY A 221 1.55 -23.61 -4.69
N ALA A 222 0.40 -24.08 -5.17
CA ALA A 222 0.30 -24.86 -6.40
C ALA A 222 0.10 -23.98 -7.66
N GLY A 223 0.14 -22.65 -7.53
CA GLY A 223 -0.10 -21.72 -8.65
C GLY A 223 -1.58 -21.58 -9.03
N THR A 224 -2.51 -22.11 -8.23
CA THR A 224 -3.94 -21.90 -8.46
C THR A 224 -4.35 -20.52 -7.98
N SER A 225 -4.84 -19.66 -8.89
CA SER A 225 -5.36 -18.34 -8.53
C SER A 225 -6.46 -18.43 -7.47
N LEU A 226 -6.38 -17.61 -6.41
CA LEU A 226 -7.41 -17.58 -5.38
C LEU A 226 -8.78 -17.17 -5.96
N LEU A 227 -8.80 -16.35 -7.01
CA LEU A 227 -10.04 -15.95 -7.69
C LEU A 227 -10.73 -17.12 -8.42
N SER A 228 -10.01 -18.21 -8.72
CA SER A 228 -10.62 -19.41 -9.31
C SER A 228 -11.40 -20.26 -8.30
N LEU A 229 -11.13 -20.07 -7.01
CA LEU A 229 -11.88 -20.70 -5.93
C LEU A 229 -13.18 -19.91 -5.67
N ALA A 230 -14.27 -20.63 -5.42
CA ALA A 230 -15.55 -19.98 -5.14
C ALA A 230 -15.49 -19.20 -3.82
N ASP A 231 -16.01 -17.98 -3.83
CA ASP A 231 -16.30 -17.24 -2.60
C ASP A 231 -17.31 -18.01 -1.73
N ASN A 232 -17.23 -17.80 -0.42
CA ASN A 232 -17.99 -18.54 0.60
C ASN A 232 -17.75 -20.06 0.59
N SER A 233 -16.58 -20.51 0.14
CA SER A 233 -16.22 -21.94 0.11
C SER A 233 -15.18 -22.33 1.17
N THR A 234 -15.25 -23.56 1.65
CA THR A 234 -14.23 -24.16 2.52
C THR A 234 -12.89 -24.30 1.81
N ALA A 235 -12.88 -24.52 0.49
CA ALA A 235 -11.65 -24.60 -0.30
C ALA A 235 -10.86 -23.30 -0.23
N LEU A 236 -11.53 -22.17 -0.48
CA LEU A 236 -10.90 -20.85 -0.38
C LEU A 236 -10.51 -20.50 1.06
N GLY A 237 -11.36 -20.82 2.04
CA GLY A 237 -11.04 -20.61 3.46
C GLY A 237 -9.86 -21.46 3.97
N SER A 238 -9.61 -22.61 3.36
CA SER A 238 -8.43 -23.45 3.62
C SER A 238 -7.19 -22.88 2.93
N ALA A 239 -7.31 -22.41 1.69
CA ALA A 239 -6.22 -21.77 0.95
C ALA A 239 -5.67 -20.55 1.71
N LEU A 240 -6.54 -19.68 2.22
CA LEU A 240 -6.17 -18.48 3.00
C LEU A 240 -5.53 -18.79 4.37
N ARG A 241 -5.55 -20.06 4.81
CA ARG A 241 -4.95 -20.54 6.07
C ARG A 241 -3.83 -21.58 5.86
N SER A 242 -3.34 -21.70 4.63
CA SER A 242 -2.45 -22.78 4.23
C SER A 242 -0.98 -22.55 4.55
N ASN A 243 -0.62 -21.35 5.02
CA ASN A 243 0.76 -20.86 5.08
C ASN A 243 1.48 -20.88 3.71
N SER A 244 0.71 -20.96 2.64
CA SER A 244 1.19 -21.22 1.28
C SER A 244 0.36 -20.42 0.28
N VAL A 245 0.29 -19.11 0.49
CA VAL A 245 -0.29 -18.12 -0.42
C VAL A 245 0.83 -17.24 -0.96
N TYR A 246 0.74 -16.86 -2.22
CA TYR A 246 1.74 -16.07 -2.92
C TYR A 246 1.10 -14.95 -3.74
N PHE A 247 1.85 -13.88 -3.95
CA PHE A 247 1.56 -12.86 -4.95
C PHE A 247 2.49 -13.08 -6.14
N ASP A 248 1.93 -13.22 -7.34
CA ASP A 248 2.70 -13.53 -8.53
C ASP A 248 2.44 -12.60 -9.71
N THR A 249 3.51 -11.96 -10.18
CA THR A 249 3.59 -11.26 -11.46
C THR A 249 5.01 -11.32 -12.00
N ALA A 250 5.19 -11.08 -13.30
CA ALA A 250 6.52 -10.96 -13.90
C ALA A 250 7.41 -9.92 -13.18
N LYS A 251 6.83 -8.80 -12.72
CA LYS A 251 7.54 -7.77 -11.96
C LYS A 251 8.01 -8.28 -10.60
N VAL A 252 7.15 -9.01 -9.89
CA VAL A 252 7.50 -9.60 -8.59
C VAL A 252 8.55 -10.69 -8.74
N ARG A 253 8.41 -11.57 -9.75
CA ARG A 253 9.42 -12.58 -10.07
C ARG A 253 10.78 -11.95 -10.37
N ALA A 254 10.83 -10.89 -11.18
CA ALA A 254 12.07 -10.16 -11.44
C ALA A 254 12.68 -9.54 -10.18
N ALA A 255 11.84 -9.08 -9.23
CA ALA A 255 12.27 -8.53 -7.95
C ALA A 255 12.63 -9.59 -6.88
N ASN A 256 12.32 -10.87 -7.13
CA ASN A 256 12.43 -11.94 -6.14
C ASN A 256 13.07 -13.22 -6.73
N ALA A 257 14.17 -13.07 -7.46
CA ALA A 257 14.96 -14.19 -7.99
C ALA A 257 14.12 -15.23 -8.77
N ASN A 258 13.24 -14.74 -9.64
CA ASN A 258 12.29 -15.50 -10.46
C ASN A 258 11.22 -16.29 -9.70
N ARG A 259 10.95 -15.94 -8.44
CA ARG A 259 9.93 -16.57 -7.58
C ARG A 259 8.77 -15.63 -7.29
N PRO A 260 7.54 -16.15 -7.09
CA PRO A 260 6.46 -15.33 -6.57
C PRO A 260 6.77 -14.90 -5.12
N ALA A 261 6.13 -13.84 -4.63
CA ALA A 261 6.33 -13.35 -3.28
C ALA A 261 5.44 -14.10 -2.30
N ARG A 262 6.02 -14.78 -1.31
CA ARG A 262 5.25 -15.46 -0.27
C ARG A 262 4.52 -14.46 0.64
N LEU A 263 3.23 -14.69 0.85
CA LEU A 263 2.38 -13.86 1.71
C LEU A 263 2.16 -14.55 3.06
N TYR A 264 1.98 -13.73 4.10
CA TYR A 264 1.67 -14.21 5.44
C TYR A 264 0.25 -14.78 5.48
N ALA A 265 0.12 -16.10 5.46
CA ALA A 265 -1.19 -16.79 5.47
C ALA A 265 -1.27 -17.83 6.61
N PRO A 266 -1.21 -17.39 7.88
CA PRO A 266 -1.14 -18.29 9.04
C PRO A 266 -2.36 -19.24 9.11
N SER A 267 -2.21 -20.34 9.86
CA SER A 267 -3.29 -21.33 10.07
C SER A 267 -4.55 -20.72 10.72
N THR A 268 -4.37 -19.63 11.46
CA THR A 268 -5.48 -18.81 11.98
C THR A 268 -5.56 -17.55 11.16
N PHE A 269 -6.62 -17.41 10.37
CA PHE A 269 -6.86 -16.20 9.58
C PHE A 269 -7.02 -14.98 10.49
N GLN A 270 -6.27 -13.92 10.19
CA GLN A 270 -6.29 -12.64 10.89
C GLN A 270 -6.86 -11.60 9.95
N GLY A 271 -8.10 -11.17 10.20
CA GLY A 271 -8.77 -10.15 9.39
C GLY A 271 -7.91 -8.89 9.25
N GLY A 272 -7.78 -8.40 8.02
CA GLY A 272 -6.93 -7.25 7.71
C GLY A 272 -5.42 -7.53 7.69
N SER A 273 -4.93 -8.70 8.13
CA SER A 273 -3.50 -9.00 8.17
C SER A 273 -3.09 -10.19 7.31
N SER A 274 -3.81 -11.31 7.39
CA SER A 274 -3.54 -12.46 6.54
C SER A 274 -3.59 -12.05 5.08
N TYR A 275 -2.62 -12.55 4.30
CA TYR A 275 -2.23 -12.29 2.92
C TYR A 275 -2.13 -10.80 2.48
N SER A 276 -2.43 -9.84 3.35
CA SER A 276 -2.12 -8.41 3.18
C SER A 276 -0.70 -8.05 3.61
N HIS A 277 0.09 -9.03 4.06
CA HIS A 277 1.49 -8.89 4.44
C HIS A 277 2.39 -9.90 3.71
N LEU A 278 3.66 -9.56 3.57
CA LEU A 278 4.72 -10.51 3.23
C LEU A 278 4.96 -11.47 4.40
N ASP A 279 5.37 -12.71 4.09
CA ASP A 279 5.63 -13.73 5.10
C ASP A 279 6.84 -13.40 5.98
N GLU A 280 6.62 -13.20 7.29
CA GLU A 280 7.65 -12.84 8.28
C GLU A 280 8.80 -13.86 8.33
N ALA A 281 8.50 -15.15 8.23
CA ALA A 281 9.54 -16.19 8.28
C ALA A 281 10.45 -16.16 7.04
N THR A 282 9.91 -15.79 5.89
CA THR A 282 10.64 -15.66 4.63
C THR A 282 11.42 -14.34 4.56
N TYR A 283 10.84 -13.24 5.02
CA TYR A 283 11.40 -11.89 4.96
C TYR A 283 11.67 -11.32 6.35
N ARG A 284 12.37 -12.10 7.18
CA ARG A 284 12.72 -11.76 8.58
C ARG A 284 13.35 -10.38 8.75
N ALA A 285 13.32 -9.89 9.98
CA ALA A 285 14.05 -8.70 10.43
C ALA A 285 15.44 -8.53 9.79
N GLY A 286 15.69 -7.35 9.22
CA GLY A 286 16.92 -7.01 8.49
C GLY A 286 16.95 -7.44 7.03
N ASN A 287 15.94 -8.17 6.53
CA ASN A 287 15.79 -8.46 5.11
C ASN A 287 15.38 -7.19 4.35
N ALA A 288 15.88 -7.01 3.11
CA ALA A 288 15.53 -5.86 2.28
C ALA A 288 14.02 -5.72 1.97
N ASN A 289 13.23 -6.78 2.15
CA ASN A 289 11.78 -6.82 1.94
C ASN A 289 10.99 -6.98 3.24
N SER A 290 11.60 -6.75 4.42
CA SER A 290 10.92 -6.95 5.71
C SER A 290 9.92 -5.85 6.06
N LEU A 291 9.81 -4.76 5.28
CA LEU A 291 8.93 -3.65 5.64
C LEU A 291 7.48 -4.10 5.76
N MET A 292 6.95 -4.82 4.77
CA MET A 292 5.52 -5.15 4.69
C MET A 292 5.18 -6.51 5.33
N THR A 293 5.95 -6.96 6.32
CA THR A 293 5.61 -8.13 7.13
C THR A 293 4.64 -7.75 8.27
N PRO A 294 3.88 -8.68 8.87
CA PRO A 294 2.74 -8.34 9.73
C PRO A 294 3.10 -7.70 11.09
N ALA A 295 4.38 -7.68 11.45
CA ALA A 295 4.81 -7.18 12.74
C ALA A 295 6.20 -6.53 12.64
N ILE A 296 6.43 -5.52 13.47
CA ILE A 296 7.74 -4.87 13.59
C ILE A 296 8.21 -5.06 15.03
N GLY A 297 9.36 -5.70 15.20
CA GLY A 297 10.03 -5.90 16.46
C GLY A 297 10.70 -4.63 16.98
N SER A 298 10.87 -4.54 18.30
CA SER A 298 11.70 -3.47 18.88
C SER A 298 13.17 -3.69 18.51
N GLY A 299 13.87 -2.61 18.18
CA GLY A 299 15.24 -2.66 17.63
C GLY A 299 15.30 -2.78 16.10
N GLU A 300 14.17 -2.81 15.38
CA GLU A 300 14.15 -2.83 13.91
C GLU A 300 14.09 -1.41 13.32
N THR A 301 15.04 -1.10 12.44
CA THR A 301 15.00 0.10 11.58
C THR A 301 14.78 -0.32 10.14
N ILE A 302 13.59 -0.10 9.59
CA ILE A 302 13.23 -0.49 8.22
C ILE A 302 12.78 0.75 7.44
N ARG A 303 13.71 1.34 6.66
CA ARG A 303 13.48 2.61 5.96
C ARG A 303 13.48 2.48 4.44
N ASN A 304 13.18 1.28 3.94
CA ASN A 304 13.07 0.99 2.53
C ASN A 304 11.86 0.07 2.30
N PRO A 305 10.95 0.39 1.37
CA PRO A 305 9.86 -0.52 1.02
C PRO A 305 10.32 -1.88 0.48
N GLY A 306 11.53 -1.96 -0.05
CA GLY A 306 12.07 -3.19 -0.63
C GLY A 306 11.62 -3.40 -2.09
N PRO A 307 12.38 -4.17 -2.87
CA PRO A 307 12.05 -4.43 -4.27
C PRO A 307 10.71 -5.15 -4.46
N ILE A 308 10.33 -6.08 -3.58
CA ILE A 308 9.10 -6.86 -3.71
C ILE A 308 7.86 -5.99 -3.52
N ALA A 309 7.79 -5.20 -2.44
CA ALA A 309 6.63 -4.35 -2.18
C ALA A 309 6.43 -3.32 -3.31
N LYS A 310 7.53 -2.75 -3.82
CA LYS A 310 7.48 -1.85 -4.99
C LYS A 310 6.94 -2.57 -6.22
N ALA A 311 7.42 -3.78 -6.52
CA ALA A 311 6.95 -4.56 -7.66
C ALA A 311 5.46 -4.94 -7.56
N MET A 312 4.98 -5.23 -6.35
CA MET A 312 3.56 -5.48 -6.08
C MET A 312 2.73 -4.22 -6.33
N LEU A 313 3.13 -3.06 -5.80
CA LEU A 313 2.44 -1.79 -6.04
C LEU A 313 2.37 -1.44 -7.53
N THR A 314 3.48 -1.62 -8.27
CA THR A 314 3.51 -1.41 -9.73
C THR A 314 2.66 -2.44 -10.50
N SER A 315 2.34 -3.59 -9.90
CA SER A 315 1.46 -4.59 -10.51
C SER A 315 0.00 -4.19 -10.38
N ILE A 316 -0.39 -3.56 -9.27
CA ILE A 316 -1.80 -3.27 -8.94
C ILE A 316 -2.29 -1.91 -9.42
N GLY A 317 -1.44 -1.09 -10.04
CA GLY A 317 -1.85 0.15 -10.69
C GLY A 317 -1.00 1.38 -10.42
N TRP A 318 0.08 1.29 -9.64
CA TRP A 318 1.10 2.35 -9.58
C TRP A 318 2.01 2.33 -10.81
#